data_AF-A0A6P3EM07-F1
#
_entry.id   AF-A0A6P3EM07-F1
#
_cell.length_a   1.000
_cell.length_b   1.000
_cell.length_c   1.000
_cell.angle_alpha   90.00
_cell.angle_beta   90.00
_cell.angle_gamma   90.00
#
_symmetry.space_group_name_H-M   'P 1'
#
loop_
_entity.id
_entity.type
_entity.pdbx_description
1 polymer ?
#
loop_
_entity_poly.entity_id
_entity_poly.type
_entity_poly.pdbx_seq_one_letter_code
_entity_poly.pdbx_strand_id
1 'polypeptide(L)'
;MAVNQTEHNVTVSQVPSPQTWHVFYADKYTCKDDVEPPHMEDIPFEMVLLNPDAEGNPLDHFSARESGLHEFFFLLVLVYFVIACIYAQSLWQAIKKGGPMHMILKVLTTALLLQAGSALANYIHFSRYSKDGIGMPFMGSLAEFFDIASQIQMLYLLLSLCMGWTVVRMKKAQSRPLQWDSSPASTGIAVVIVITQSILLLWEQFADASHHSPHSHHNLAGTLLIILRVCLALSLGLGLYQLIAVERSTLKREFYLTFAKGCLLWFLCHPSLVCISVIFSDYHRDKVVTIGVILCQAVSMVLLYRLFLSHSLYWEVSSLSSVTLPLTVASVHKSRPHF
;
A
#
# COMPACT_ATOMS: atom_id res chain seq x y z
N MET A 1 -5.68 50.51 -15.65
CA MET A 1 -4.42 50.68 -16.40
C MET A 1 -4.22 49.39 -17.18
N ALA A 2 -4.09 49.41 -18.51
CA ALA A 2 -3.84 48.18 -19.25
C ALA A 2 -2.41 47.71 -18.93
N VAL A 3 -2.28 46.70 -18.08
CA VAL A 3 -0.99 46.08 -17.79
C VAL A 3 -0.53 45.43 -19.08
N ASN A 4 0.50 45.98 -19.72
CA ASN A 4 1.20 45.29 -20.81
C ASN A 4 1.74 43.99 -20.22
N GLN A 5 1.20 42.85 -20.65
CA GLN A 5 1.78 41.55 -20.36
C GLN A 5 3.21 41.57 -20.90
N THR A 6 4.18 41.49 -19.99
CA THR A 6 5.60 41.43 -20.32
C THR A 6 6.09 40.04 -19.93
N GLU A 7 6.39 39.22 -20.93
CA GLU A 7 6.95 37.89 -20.73
C GLU A 7 8.47 38.00 -20.67
N HIS A 8 9.06 37.48 -19.59
CA HIS A 8 10.50 37.46 -19.40
C HIS A 8 10.97 36.01 -19.21
N ASN A 9 11.65 35.48 -20.24
CA ASN A 9 12.21 34.15 -20.21
C ASN A 9 13.69 34.22 -19.82
N VAL A 10 14.06 33.50 -18.75
CA VAL A 10 15.44 33.40 -18.28
C VAL A 10 15.83 31.94 -18.24
N THR A 11 16.83 31.56 -19.03
CA THR A 11 17.43 30.23 -18.97
C THR A 11 18.59 30.25 -17.99
N VAL A 12 18.51 29.42 -16.95
CA VAL A 12 19.57 29.25 -15.96
C VAL A 12 20.57 28.19 -16.44
N SER A 13 21.87 28.42 -16.25
CA SER A 13 22.90 27.43 -16.55
C SER A 13 22.70 26.16 -15.74
N GLN A 14 22.89 24.99 -16.36
CA GLN A 14 22.77 23.72 -15.67
C GLN A 14 23.75 23.62 -14.50
N VAL A 15 23.19 23.35 -13.32
CA VAL A 15 23.95 23.11 -12.09
C VAL A 15 24.14 21.60 -11.93
N PRO A 16 25.33 21.12 -11.52
CA PRO A 16 25.61 19.68 -11.45
C PRO A 16 24.78 18.90 -10.42
N SER A 17 24.10 19.58 -9.51
CA SER A 17 23.26 18.96 -8.48
C SER A 17 21.94 19.71 -8.32
N PRO A 18 20.84 19.03 -7.95
CA PRO A 18 19.57 19.70 -7.63
C PRO A 18 19.76 20.72 -6.50
N GLN A 19 19.16 21.90 -6.65
CA GLN A 19 19.15 22.95 -5.64
C GLN A 19 17.73 23.41 -5.38
N THR A 20 17.45 23.78 -4.14
CA THR A 20 16.18 24.42 -3.78
C THR A 20 16.27 25.90 -4.11
N TRP A 21 15.37 26.39 -4.95
CA TRP A 21 15.27 27.81 -5.29
C TRP A 21 14.20 28.46 -4.43
N HIS A 22 14.54 29.57 -3.80
CA HIS A 22 13.60 30.39 -3.07
C HIS A 22 13.33 31.66 -3.87
N VAL A 23 12.06 31.85 -4.23
CA VAL A 23 11.61 33.06 -4.92
C VAL A 23 10.99 33.97 -3.87
N PHE A 24 11.57 35.16 -3.72
CA PHE A 24 11.06 36.18 -2.82
C PHE A 24 10.56 37.36 -3.64
N TYR A 25 9.29 37.69 -3.45
CA TYR A 25 8.79 38.99 -3.85
C TYR A 25 9.02 39.95 -2.68
N ALA A 26 9.69 41.06 -2.96
CA ALA A 26 9.91 42.12 -2.00
C ALA A 26 9.58 43.46 -2.64
N ASP A 27 8.80 44.26 -1.94
CA ASP A 27 8.48 45.63 -2.30
C ASP A 27 9.05 46.63 -1.27
N LYS A 28 8.77 47.91 -1.46
CA LYS A 28 9.25 48.98 -0.57
C LYS A 28 8.61 48.95 0.84
N TYR A 29 7.62 48.10 1.08
CA TYR A 29 6.88 47.95 2.34
C TYR A 29 7.19 46.63 3.07
N THR A 30 7.72 45.61 2.36
CA THR A 30 7.97 44.24 2.87
C THR A 30 8.84 44.19 4.13
N CYS A 31 9.64 45.23 4.40
CA CYS A 31 10.47 45.35 5.60
C CYS A 31 10.18 46.62 6.42
N LYS A 32 9.00 47.23 6.30
CA LYS A 32 8.61 48.43 7.08
C LYS A 32 7.41 48.13 7.95
N ASP A 33 7.67 47.82 9.22
CA ASP A 33 6.64 47.44 10.20
C ASP A 33 5.65 48.58 10.55
N ASP A 34 6.05 49.84 10.33
CA ASP A 34 5.30 51.03 10.78
C ASP A 34 4.46 51.71 9.68
N VAL A 35 4.40 51.17 8.47
CA VAL A 35 3.70 51.79 7.34
C VAL A 35 2.62 50.87 6.82
N GLU A 36 1.36 51.20 7.12
CA GLU A 36 0.22 50.56 6.45
C GLU A 36 0.38 50.70 4.93
N PRO A 37 0.43 49.59 4.18
CA PRO A 37 0.52 49.68 2.73
C PRO A 37 -0.72 50.41 2.23
N PRO A 38 -0.58 51.40 1.33
CA PRO A 38 -1.74 51.98 0.68
C PRO A 38 -2.53 50.85 0.00
N HIS A 39 -3.86 50.99 -0.10
CA HIS A 39 -4.70 50.10 -0.92
C HIS A 39 -4.24 50.18 -2.38
N MET A 40 -3.22 49.39 -2.73
CA MET A 40 -2.73 49.19 -4.08
C MET A 40 -3.50 48.01 -4.66
N GLU A 41 -3.86 48.12 -5.94
CA GLU A 41 -4.41 46.99 -6.68
C GLU A 41 -3.37 45.86 -6.72
N ASP A 42 -3.81 44.63 -6.43
CA ASP A 42 -2.96 43.45 -6.53
C ASP A 42 -2.37 43.34 -7.95
N ILE A 43 -1.07 43.08 -8.04
CA ILE A 43 -0.39 42.84 -9.32
C ILE A 43 -0.44 41.34 -9.60
N PRO A 44 -1.27 40.86 -10.56
CA PRO A 44 -1.23 39.46 -10.94
C PRO A 44 0.08 39.18 -11.69
N PHE A 45 0.80 38.16 -11.25
CA PHE A 45 1.96 37.63 -11.97
C PHE A 45 1.90 36.11 -12.00
N GLU A 46 2.41 35.53 -13.08
CA GLU A 46 2.56 34.08 -13.23
C GLU A 46 4.05 33.77 -13.36
N MET A 47 4.52 32.83 -12.54
CA MET A 47 5.90 32.34 -12.62
C MET A 47 5.88 30.87 -12.97
N VAL A 48 6.48 30.53 -14.11
CA VAL A 48 6.58 29.16 -14.59
C VAL A 48 8.03 28.69 -14.46
N LEU A 49 8.25 27.63 -13.68
CA LEU A 49 9.55 26.98 -13.53
C LEU A 49 9.54 25.67 -14.30
N LEU A 50 10.40 25.54 -15.30
CA LEU A 50 10.51 24.37 -16.15
C LEU A 50 11.90 23.75 -16.03
N ASN A 51 11.93 22.42 -15.88
CA ASN A 51 13.11 21.60 -15.90
C ASN A 51 13.25 20.90 -17.28
N PRO A 52 14.48 20.49 -17.65
CA PRO A 52 14.69 19.71 -18.85
C PRO A 52 14.00 18.34 -18.75
N ASP A 53 13.27 17.97 -19.80
CA ASP A 53 12.67 16.66 -19.98
C ASP A 53 13.75 15.60 -20.32
N ALA A 54 13.32 14.35 -20.57
CA ALA A 54 14.22 13.26 -20.93
C ALA A 54 14.98 13.49 -22.25
N GLU A 55 14.49 14.37 -23.13
CA GLU A 55 15.12 14.77 -24.39
C GLU A 55 15.98 16.04 -24.24
N GLY A 56 15.99 16.66 -23.05
CA GLY A 56 16.71 17.89 -22.74
C GLY A 56 15.94 19.17 -23.03
N ASN A 57 14.66 19.10 -23.42
CA ASN A 57 13.82 20.27 -23.67
C ASN A 57 13.27 20.84 -22.35
N PRO A 58 13.28 22.17 -22.13
CA PRO A 58 12.83 22.78 -20.88
C PRO A 58 11.29 22.88 -20.83
N LEU A 59 10.60 21.74 -20.82
CA LEU A 59 9.14 21.67 -20.89
C LEU A 59 8.49 21.01 -19.67
N ASP A 60 9.30 20.46 -18.76
CA ASP A 60 8.79 19.61 -17.69
C ASP A 60 8.63 20.38 -16.38
N HIS A 61 7.45 20.27 -15.76
CA HIS A 61 7.17 20.91 -14.48
C HIS A 61 7.67 20.10 -13.28
N PHE A 62 8.17 18.87 -13.49
CA PHE A 62 8.62 18.03 -12.38
C PHE A 62 9.83 18.60 -11.65
N SER A 63 9.73 18.67 -10.31
CA SER A 63 10.90 18.90 -9.47
C SER A 63 11.85 17.70 -9.49
N ALA A 64 13.10 17.90 -9.04
CA ALA A 64 14.06 16.80 -8.93
C ALA A 64 13.59 15.65 -8.00
N ARG A 65 12.71 15.96 -7.04
CA ARG A 65 12.10 14.98 -6.14
C ARG A 65 11.05 14.12 -6.86
N GLU A 66 10.27 14.71 -7.75
CA GLU A 66 9.14 14.06 -8.43
C GLU A 66 9.52 13.44 -9.78
N SER A 67 10.61 13.91 -10.38
CA SER A 67 11.11 13.38 -11.66
C SER A 67 11.30 11.86 -11.60
N GLY A 68 10.73 11.16 -12.59
CA GLY A 68 10.70 9.70 -12.70
C GLY A 68 9.47 9.02 -12.06
N LEU A 69 8.67 9.72 -11.25
CA LEU A 69 7.42 9.14 -10.70
C LEU A 69 6.40 8.84 -11.79
N HIS A 70 6.29 9.71 -12.80
CA HIS A 70 5.41 9.49 -13.95
C HIS A 70 5.71 8.16 -14.66
N GLU A 71 6.97 7.92 -15.01
CA GLU A 71 7.43 6.68 -15.65
C GLU A 71 7.20 5.45 -14.77
N PHE A 72 7.46 5.59 -13.46
CA PHE A 72 7.20 4.52 -12.50
C PHE A 72 5.72 4.12 -12.47
N PHE A 73 4.79 5.07 -12.35
CA PHE A 73 3.37 4.76 -12.33
C PHE A 73 2.86 4.23 -13.68
N PHE A 74 3.40 4.71 -14.80
CA PHE A 74 3.12 4.14 -16.12
C PHE A 74 3.49 2.65 -16.17
N LEU A 75 4.72 2.32 -15.80
CA LEU A 75 5.20 0.93 -15.77
C LEU A 75 4.40 0.07 -14.79
N LEU A 76 4.06 0.60 -13.62
CA LEU A 76 3.28 -0.10 -12.61
C LEU A 76 1.87 -0.44 -13.11
N VAL A 77 1.19 0.53 -13.74
CA VAL A 77 -0.13 0.33 -14.37
C VAL A 77 -0.05 -0.70 -15.49
N LEU A 78 1.00 -0.65 -16.33
CA LEU A 78 1.22 -1.63 -17.39
C LEU A 78 1.39 -3.05 -16.82
N VAL A 79 2.20 -3.20 -15.76
CA VAL A 79 2.39 -4.49 -15.09
C VAL A 79 1.07 -5.01 -14.51
N TYR A 80 0.30 -4.15 -13.82
CA TYR A 80 -1.02 -4.56 -13.31
C TYR A 80 -1.98 -4.96 -14.42
N PHE A 81 -1.98 -4.24 -15.55
CA PHE A 81 -2.80 -4.58 -16.70
C PHE A 81 -2.42 -5.95 -17.30
N VAL A 82 -1.13 -6.21 -17.51
CA VAL A 82 -0.65 -7.51 -18.04
C VAL A 82 -1.00 -8.66 -17.09
N ILE A 83 -0.79 -8.48 -15.79
CA ILE A 83 -1.15 -9.47 -14.77
C ILE A 83 -2.67 -9.71 -14.77
N ALA A 84 -3.48 -8.66 -14.86
CA ALA A 84 -4.92 -8.77 -14.93
C ALA A 84 -5.36 -9.56 -16.18
N CYS A 85 -4.79 -9.29 -17.35
CA CYS A 85 -5.09 -10.03 -18.57
C CYS A 85 -4.78 -11.53 -18.45
N ILE A 86 -3.65 -11.90 -17.82
CA ILE A 86 -3.25 -13.30 -17.66
C ILE A 86 -4.14 -14.03 -16.65
N TYR A 87 -4.46 -13.40 -15.51
CA TYR A 87 -5.07 -14.09 -14.37
C TYR A 87 -6.57 -13.83 -14.17
N ALA A 88 -7.19 -12.87 -14.88
CA ALA A 88 -8.59 -12.49 -14.67
C ALA A 88 -9.56 -13.67 -14.78
N GLN A 89 -9.41 -14.50 -15.82
CA GLN A 89 -10.29 -15.66 -16.01
C GLN A 89 -10.13 -16.70 -14.91
N SER A 90 -8.88 -17.06 -14.58
CA SER A 90 -8.58 -18.02 -13.52
C SER A 90 -9.11 -17.54 -12.17
N LEU A 91 -8.96 -16.25 -11.88
CA LEU A 91 -9.44 -15.65 -10.65
C LEU A 91 -10.97 -15.65 -10.58
N TRP A 92 -11.62 -15.21 -11.65
CA TRP A 92 -13.08 -15.17 -11.71
C TRP A 92 -13.68 -16.55 -11.44
N GLN A 93 -13.10 -17.60 -12.04
CA GLN A 93 -13.50 -18.98 -11.79
C GLN A 93 -13.24 -19.41 -10.34
N ALA A 94 -12.06 -19.10 -9.79
CA ALA A 94 -11.71 -19.44 -8.40
C ALA A 94 -12.66 -18.77 -7.39
N ILE A 95 -13.06 -17.52 -7.63
CA ILE A 95 -14.03 -16.80 -6.81
C ILE A 95 -15.41 -17.44 -6.96
N LYS A 96 -15.90 -17.65 -8.18
CA LYS A 96 -17.23 -18.20 -8.43
C LYS A 96 -17.44 -19.60 -7.83
N LYS A 97 -16.38 -20.42 -7.76
CA LYS A 97 -16.44 -21.79 -7.23
C LYS A 97 -16.68 -21.87 -5.71
N GLY A 98 -16.43 -20.80 -4.95
CA GLY A 98 -16.84 -20.74 -3.53
C GLY A 98 -16.11 -21.68 -2.58
N GLY A 99 -14.79 -21.81 -2.69
CA GLY A 99 -13.97 -22.61 -1.76
C GLY A 99 -13.88 -22.02 -0.33
N PRO A 100 -13.29 -22.77 0.63
CA PRO A 100 -13.17 -22.32 2.03
C PRO A 100 -12.35 -21.04 2.19
N MET A 101 -11.47 -20.72 1.23
CA MET A 101 -10.64 -19.51 1.19
C MET A 101 -11.23 -18.38 0.35
N HIS A 102 -12.48 -18.52 -0.12
CA HIS A 102 -13.13 -17.57 -1.02
C HIS A 102 -13.20 -16.15 -0.44
N MET A 103 -13.51 -16.00 0.85
CA MET A 103 -13.60 -14.67 1.47
C MET A 103 -12.24 -13.95 1.47
N ILE A 104 -11.17 -14.67 1.80
CA ILE A 104 -9.80 -14.13 1.80
C ILE A 104 -9.41 -13.71 0.38
N LEU A 105 -9.68 -14.54 -0.62
CA LEU A 105 -9.41 -14.22 -2.03
C LEU A 105 -10.21 -13.00 -2.51
N LYS A 106 -11.47 -12.84 -2.08
CA LYS A 106 -12.28 -11.67 -2.40
C LYS A 106 -11.71 -10.40 -1.78
N VAL A 107 -11.34 -10.44 -0.49
CA VAL A 107 -10.71 -9.31 0.22
C VAL A 107 -9.37 -8.94 -0.42
N LEU A 108 -8.53 -9.94 -0.74
CA LEU A 108 -7.24 -9.70 -1.36
C LEU A 108 -7.37 -9.15 -2.79
N THR A 109 -8.35 -9.63 -3.56
CA THR A 109 -8.64 -9.10 -4.91
C THR A 109 -9.13 -7.67 -4.85
N THR A 110 -10.00 -7.34 -3.91
CA THR A 110 -10.52 -5.97 -3.77
C THR A 110 -9.43 -5.00 -3.31
N ALA A 111 -8.55 -5.39 -2.40
CA ALA A 111 -7.37 -4.61 -2.03
C ALA A 111 -6.41 -4.39 -3.23
N LEU A 112 -6.16 -5.44 -4.03
CA LEU A 112 -5.33 -5.31 -5.25
C LEU A 112 -5.95 -4.36 -6.28
N LEU A 113 -7.28 -4.42 -6.47
CA LEU A 113 -7.99 -3.50 -7.37
C LEU A 113 -7.93 -2.05 -6.87
N LEU A 114 -8.04 -1.82 -5.56
CA LEU A 114 -7.84 -0.49 -4.97
C LEU A 114 -6.41 0.01 -5.21
N GLN A 115 -5.41 -0.83 -5.00
CA GLN A 115 -4.01 -0.47 -5.24
C GLN A 115 -3.74 -0.16 -6.73
N ALA A 116 -4.31 -0.94 -7.65
CA ALA A 116 -4.22 -0.68 -9.09
C ALA A 116 -4.97 0.62 -9.48
N GLY A 117 -6.13 0.88 -8.87
CA GLY A 117 -6.88 2.12 -9.04
C GLY A 117 -6.09 3.34 -8.56
N SER A 118 -5.41 3.23 -7.42
CA SER A 118 -4.50 4.27 -6.92
C SER A 118 -3.35 4.54 -7.89
N ALA A 119 -2.70 3.50 -8.40
CA ALA A 119 -1.63 3.64 -9.38
C ALA A 119 -2.10 4.32 -10.68
N LEU A 120 -3.30 3.97 -11.17
CA LEU A 120 -3.90 4.61 -12.35
C LEU A 120 -4.24 6.08 -12.11
N ALA A 121 -4.82 6.40 -10.96
CA ALA A 121 -5.16 7.78 -10.60
C ALA A 121 -3.89 8.64 -10.46
N ASN A 122 -2.83 8.12 -9.83
CA ASN A 122 -1.51 8.77 -9.78
C ASN A 122 -0.89 8.95 -11.16
N TYR A 123 -0.96 7.94 -12.04
CA TYR A 123 -0.49 8.07 -13.41
C TYR A 123 -1.22 9.21 -14.15
N ILE A 124 -2.55 9.30 -14.04
CA ILE A 124 -3.35 10.36 -14.68
C ILE A 124 -2.99 11.74 -14.09
N HIS A 125 -2.85 11.82 -12.76
CA HIS A 125 -2.44 13.05 -12.07
C HIS A 125 -1.08 13.54 -12.59
N PHE A 126 -0.06 12.67 -12.58
CA PHE A 126 1.29 13.04 -13.03
C PHE A 126 1.38 13.28 -14.55
N SER A 127 0.56 12.59 -15.35
CA SER A 127 0.46 12.85 -16.81
C SER A 127 -0.03 14.27 -17.12
N ARG A 128 -0.89 14.81 -16.26
CA ARG A 128 -1.36 16.20 -16.36
C ARG A 128 -0.34 17.15 -15.76
N TYR A 129 0.20 16.81 -14.60
CA TYR A 129 1.18 17.61 -13.88
C TYR A 129 2.40 17.96 -14.74
N SER A 130 2.90 17.03 -15.55
CA SER A 130 4.02 17.29 -16.47
C SER A 130 3.74 18.41 -17.48
N LYS A 131 2.47 18.72 -17.78
CA LYS A 131 2.07 19.71 -18.79
C LYS A 131 1.63 21.06 -18.22
N ASP A 132 1.09 21.07 -17.01
CA ASP A 132 0.47 22.26 -16.41
C ASP A 132 1.06 22.62 -15.03
N GLY A 133 1.91 21.77 -14.46
CA GLY A 133 2.51 21.96 -13.13
C GLY A 133 1.54 21.86 -11.96
N ILE A 134 0.26 21.56 -12.21
CA ILE A 134 -0.80 21.49 -11.19
C ILE A 134 -1.35 20.06 -11.10
N GLY A 135 -1.41 19.35 -12.23
CA GLY A 135 -2.01 18.04 -12.34
C GLY A 135 -3.52 18.08 -12.19
N MET A 136 -4.12 16.92 -11.89
CA MET A 136 -5.54 16.82 -11.56
C MET A 136 -5.69 16.59 -10.05
N PRO A 137 -6.02 17.62 -9.24
CA PRO A 137 -6.09 17.50 -7.79
C PRO A 137 -7.05 16.40 -7.33
N PHE A 138 -8.19 16.29 -8.01
CA PHE A 138 -9.17 15.23 -7.75
C PHE A 138 -8.59 13.82 -7.94
N MET A 139 -7.75 13.60 -8.96
CA MET A 139 -7.12 12.29 -9.17
C MET A 139 -6.03 12.01 -8.14
N GLY A 140 -5.31 13.06 -7.69
CA GLY A 140 -4.38 12.93 -6.56
C GLY A 140 -5.09 12.45 -5.30
N SER A 141 -6.16 13.15 -4.88
CA SER A 141 -6.95 12.75 -3.71
C SER A 141 -7.60 11.37 -3.86
N LEU A 142 -8.06 11.01 -5.06
CA LEU A 142 -8.61 9.68 -5.33
C LEU A 142 -7.53 8.59 -5.20
N ALA A 143 -6.31 8.87 -5.66
CA ALA A 143 -5.18 7.96 -5.55
C ALA A 143 -4.82 7.69 -4.08
N GLU A 144 -4.73 8.74 -3.27
CA GLU A 144 -4.50 8.65 -1.83
C GLU A 144 -5.61 7.86 -1.12
N PHE A 145 -6.87 8.16 -1.42
CA PHE A 145 -8.02 7.46 -0.84
C PHE A 145 -7.98 5.95 -1.13
N PHE A 146 -7.76 5.58 -2.39
CA PHE A 146 -7.67 4.17 -2.78
C PHE A 146 -6.46 3.46 -2.16
N ASP A 147 -5.33 4.15 -2.02
CA ASP A 147 -4.16 3.59 -1.34
C ASP A 147 -4.44 3.33 0.14
N ILE A 148 -4.96 4.33 0.88
CA ILE A 148 -5.33 4.19 2.29
C ILE A 148 -6.36 3.06 2.46
N ALA A 149 -7.39 3.01 1.62
CA ALA A 149 -8.40 1.95 1.67
C ALA A 149 -7.78 0.55 1.47
N SER A 150 -6.85 0.41 0.51
CA SER A 150 -6.11 -0.84 0.28
C SER A 150 -5.26 -1.22 1.50
N GLN A 151 -4.55 -0.26 2.08
CA GLN A 151 -3.71 -0.48 3.26
C GLN A 151 -4.53 -0.94 4.48
N ILE A 152 -5.67 -0.30 4.74
CA ILE A 152 -6.63 -0.66 5.80
C ILE A 152 -7.14 -2.08 5.59
N GLN A 153 -7.57 -2.39 4.36
CA GLN A 153 -8.11 -3.69 4.02
C GLN A 153 -7.07 -4.80 4.19
N MET A 154 -5.83 -4.56 3.76
CA MET A 154 -4.73 -5.51 3.92
C MET A 154 -4.33 -5.71 5.36
N LEU A 155 -4.21 -4.64 6.14
CA LEU A 155 -3.94 -4.71 7.56
C LEU A 155 -5.00 -5.55 8.28
N TYR A 156 -6.28 -5.27 8.01
CA TYR A 156 -7.39 -6.02 8.59
C TYR A 156 -7.35 -7.50 8.21
N LEU A 157 -7.05 -7.83 6.95
CA LEU A 157 -6.88 -9.20 6.48
C LEU A 157 -5.77 -9.92 7.25
N LEU A 158 -4.58 -9.32 7.31
CA LEU A 158 -3.40 -9.91 7.96
C LEU A 158 -3.60 -10.10 9.47
N LEU A 159 -4.17 -9.10 10.14
CA LEU A 159 -4.47 -9.18 11.58
C LEU A 159 -5.53 -10.23 11.88
N SER A 160 -6.60 -10.29 11.08
CA SER A 160 -7.68 -11.26 11.29
C SER A 160 -7.20 -12.70 11.10
N LEU A 161 -6.32 -12.93 10.12
CA LEU A 161 -5.70 -14.24 9.89
C LEU A 161 -4.75 -14.66 11.01
N CYS A 162 -3.97 -13.73 11.56
CA CYS A 162 -3.00 -14.05 12.61
C CYS A 162 -3.64 -14.10 14.02
N MET A 163 -4.48 -13.13 14.36
CA MET A 163 -5.13 -13.02 15.68
C MET A 163 -6.31 -13.97 15.84
N GLY A 164 -7.07 -14.22 14.76
CA GLY A 164 -8.12 -15.25 14.74
C GLY A 164 -7.57 -16.63 15.10
N TRP A 165 -6.27 -16.84 14.88
CA TRP A 165 -5.58 -18.08 15.22
C TRP A 165 -4.94 -18.08 16.62
N THR A 166 -4.29 -17.00 17.05
CA THR A 166 -3.66 -16.92 18.39
C THR A 166 -4.68 -16.95 19.53
N VAL A 167 -5.84 -16.30 19.36
CA VAL A 167 -6.89 -16.22 20.40
C VAL A 167 -7.69 -17.51 20.54
N VAL A 168 -7.92 -18.23 19.43
CA VAL A 168 -8.69 -19.49 19.44
C VAL A 168 -7.91 -20.64 20.07
N ARG A 169 -6.57 -20.63 19.98
CA ARG A 169 -5.69 -21.64 20.58
C ARG A 169 -5.76 -21.69 22.12
N MET A 170 -6.13 -20.58 22.77
CA MET A 170 -6.33 -20.54 24.23
C MET A 170 -7.58 -21.29 24.69
N LYS A 171 -8.52 -21.63 23.78
CA LYS A 171 -9.81 -22.25 24.14
C LYS A 171 -10.06 -23.64 23.57
N LYS A 172 -9.40 -24.08 22.49
CA LYS A 172 -9.46 -25.46 21.98
C LYS A 172 -8.34 -25.78 20.99
N ALA A 173 -7.86 -27.03 21.01
CA ALA A 173 -6.92 -27.57 20.03
C ALA A 173 -7.63 -27.78 18.67
N GLN A 174 -7.71 -26.73 17.86
CA GLN A 174 -8.33 -26.78 16.53
C GLN A 174 -7.37 -27.48 15.54
N SER A 175 -7.82 -28.58 14.94
CA SER A 175 -7.08 -29.37 13.93
C SER A 175 -7.11 -28.78 12.51
N ARG A 176 -7.78 -27.64 12.32
CA ARG A 176 -8.03 -27.02 11.01
C ARG A 176 -7.03 -25.88 10.70
N PRO A 177 -6.55 -25.77 9.46
CA PRO A 177 -5.62 -24.72 9.03
C PRO A 177 -6.28 -23.34 9.02
N LEU A 178 -5.46 -22.28 9.15
CA LEU A 178 -5.73 -20.83 9.00
C LEU A 178 -7.11 -20.49 8.41
N GLN A 179 -8.16 -20.65 9.22
CA GLN A 179 -9.53 -20.33 8.85
C GLN A 179 -9.85 -18.96 9.42
N TRP A 180 -10.57 -18.16 8.64
CA TRP A 180 -11.07 -16.86 9.09
C TRP A 180 -12.09 -17.07 10.22
N ASP A 181 -11.62 -17.15 11.46
CA ASP A 181 -12.44 -17.35 12.65
C ASP A 181 -12.55 -16.02 13.40
N SER A 182 -13.67 -15.33 13.20
CA SER A 182 -13.97 -14.01 13.78
C SER A 182 -14.44 -14.11 15.23
N SER A 183 -13.55 -14.53 16.14
CA SER A 183 -13.83 -14.40 17.58
C SER A 183 -14.03 -12.93 17.93
N PRO A 184 -15.09 -12.54 18.66
CA PRO A 184 -15.45 -11.13 18.89
C PRO A 184 -14.31 -10.33 19.56
N ALA A 185 -13.50 -10.97 20.41
CA ALA A 185 -12.35 -10.34 21.03
C ALA A 185 -11.21 -10.07 20.03
N SER A 186 -10.93 -11.00 19.11
CA SER A 186 -9.91 -10.84 18.08
C SER A 186 -10.31 -9.76 17.07
N THR A 187 -11.57 -9.75 16.66
CA THR A 187 -12.10 -8.73 15.75
C THR A 187 -12.04 -7.35 16.39
N GLY A 188 -12.39 -7.21 17.67
CA GLY A 188 -12.30 -5.94 18.39
C GLY A 188 -10.88 -5.36 18.41
N ILE A 189 -9.88 -6.18 18.76
CA ILE A 189 -8.47 -5.76 18.78
C ILE A 189 -7.99 -5.35 17.38
N ALA A 190 -8.30 -6.15 16.36
CA ALA A 190 -7.92 -5.85 14.98
C ALA A 190 -8.54 -4.53 14.50
N VAL A 191 -9.82 -4.29 14.80
CA VAL A 191 -10.51 -3.04 14.43
C VAL A 191 -9.87 -1.83 15.12
N VAL A 192 -9.53 -1.92 16.41
CA VAL A 192 -8.85 -0.83 17.12
C VAL A 192 -7.51 -0.50 16.46
N ILE A 193 -6.68 -1.51 16.17
CA ILE A 193 -5.38 -1.31 15.49
C ILE A 193 -5.56 -0.67 14.11
N VAL A 194 -6.56 -1.13 13.35
CA VAL A 194 -6.87 -0.58 12.03
C VAL A 194 -7.29 0.88 12.12
N ILE A 195 -8.14 1.23 13.09
CA ILE A 195 -8.54 2.63 13.32
C ILE A 195 -7.33 3.48 13.71
N THR A 196 -6.48 3.01 14.63
CA THR A 196 -5.27 3.73 15.03
C THR A 196 -4.35 3.98 13.83
N GLN A 197 -4.11 2.97 12.99
CA GLN A 197 -3.31 3.14 11.78
C GLN A 197 -3.97 4.11 10.79
N SER A 198 -5.29 4.06 10.62
CA SER A 198 -6.02 4.97 9.73
C SER A 198 -5.89 6.42 10.17
N ILE A 199 -6.01 6.70 11.48
CA ILE A 199 -5.84 8.03 12.04
C ILE A 199 -4.42 8.54 11.81
N LEU A 200 -3.39 7.69 12.01
CA LEU A 200 -2.00 8.07 11.76
C LEU A 200 -1.73 8.38 10.28
N LEU A 201 -2.27 7.58 9.36
CA LEU A 201 -2.16 7.83 7.91
C LEU A 201 -2.83 9.14 7.53
N LEU A 202 -4.05 9.40 8.02
CA LEU A 202 -4.74 10.65 7.73
C LEU A 202 -4.00 11.86 8.33
N TRP A 203 -3.45 11.73 9.53
CA TRP A 203 -2.61 12.79 10.11
C TRP A 203 -1.41 13.08 9.22
N GLU A 204 -0.67 12.06 8.78
CA GLU A 204 0.47 12.22 7.87
C GLU A 204 0.08 12.99 6.60
N GLN A 205 -1.04 12.64 5.96
CA GLN A 205 -1.53 13.36 4.78
C GLN A 205 -1.91 14.82 5.06
N PHE A 206 -2.60 15.10 6.16
CA PHE A 206 -2.97 16.47 6.54
C PHE A 206 -1.75 17.31 6.93
N ALA A 207 -0.75 16.70 7.56
CA ALA A 207 0.50 17.38 7.89
C ALA A 207 1.22 17.83 6.61
N ASP A 208 1.26 16.96 5.59
CA ASP A 208 1.89 17.28 4.30
C ASP A 208 1.12 18.34 3.51
N ALA A 209 -0.21 18.34 3.56
CA ALA A 209 -1.03 19.35 2.89
C ALA A 209 -0.90 20.77 3.50
N SER A 210 -0.40 20.90 4.73
CA SER A 210 -0.39 22.15 5.51
C SER A 210 0.89 23.00 5.40
N HIS A 211 1.78 22.71 4.45
CA HIS A 211 3.13 23.29 4.38
C HIS A 211 3.19 24.79 4.01
N HIS A 212 3.10 25.65 5.04
CA HIS A 212 3.69 26.99 5.10
C HIS A 212 4.46 27.24 6.43
N SER A 213 4.96 26.21 7.12
CA SER A 213 5.91 26.44 8.23
C SER A 213 6.93 25.31 8.39
N PRO A 214 8.24 25.59 8.25
CA PRO A 214 9.29 24.59 8.38
C PRO A 214 9.55 24.27 9.86
N HIS A 215 9.59 22.99 10.23
CA HIS A 215 10.58 22.38 11.17
C HIS A 215 10.15 21.63 12.45
N SER A 216 8.87 21.48 12.85
CA SER A 216 8.60 20.73 14.11
C SER A 216 7.59 19.58 14.08
N HIS A 217 6.60 19.56 13.16
CA HIS A 217 5.54 18.54 13.20
C HIS A 217 5.61 17.47 12.12
N HIS A 218 6.50 17.61 11.13
CA HIS A 218 6.58 16.72 9.97
C HIS A 218 7.01 15.29 10.33
N ASN A 219 7.70 15.05 11.45
CA ASN A 219 8.29 13.74 11.75
C ASN A 219 7.47 12.85 12.71
N LEU A 220 6.50 13.40 13.45
CA LEU A 220 5.88 12.65 14.57
C LEU A 220 4.88 11.59 14.07
N ALA A 221 3.98 11.95 13.15
CA ALA A 221 2.99 11.01 12.63
C ALA A 221 3.65 9.83 11.88
N GLY A 222 4.58 10.11 10.97
CA GLY A 222 5.36 9.09 10.26
C GLY A 222 6.20 8.22 11.19
N THR A 223 6.84 8.81 12.22
CA THR A 223 7.60 8.04 13.23
C THR A 223 6.68 7.12 14.05
N LEU A 224 5.51 7.60 14.48
CA LEU A 224 4.54 6.77 15.19
C LEU A 224 4.02 5.62 14.32
N LEU A 225 3.79 5.86 13.02
CA LEU A 225 3.38 4.83 12.08
C LEU A 225 4.46 3.76 11.89
N ILE A 226 5.73 4.18 11.79
CA ILE A 226 6.89 3.28 11.76
C ILE A 226 6.95 2.40 13.02
N ILE A 227 6.85 3.01 14.21
CA ILE A 227 6.87 2.29 15.48
C ILE A 227 5.71 1.28 15.55
N LEU A 228 4.51 1.69 15.16
CA LEU A 228 3.33 0.82 15.11
C LEU A 228 3.60 -0.39 14.20
N ARG A 229 4.11 -0.18 12.98
CA ARG A 229 4.40 -1.28 12.04
C ARG A 229 5.46 -2.24 12.57
N VAL A 230 6.50 -1.74 13.23
CA VAL A 230 7.53 -2.59 13.85
C VAL A 230 6.94 -3.41 15.00
N CYS A 231 6.12 -2.81 15.87
CA CYS A 231 5.42 -3.52 16.95
C CYS A 231 4.46 -4.60 16.41
N LEU A 232 3.73 -4.31 15.34
CA LEU A 232 2.86 -5.28 14.67
C LEU A 232 3.67 -6.42 14.02
N ALA A 233 4.77 -6.10 13.32
CA ALA A 233 5.65 -7.11 12.74
C ALA A 233 6.24 -8.05 13.80
N LEU A 234 6.70 -7.51 14.93
CA LEU A 234 7.26 -8.30 16.03
C LEU A 234 6.19 -9.19 16.68
N SER A 235 5.02 -8.64 17.02
CA SER A 235 3.94 -9.41 17.65
C SER A 235 3.42 -10.55 16.74
N LEU A 236 3.23 -10.27 15.45
CA LEU A 236 2.82 -11.26 14.46
C LEU A 236 3.93 -12.28 14.18
N GLY A 237 5.18 -11.84 14.07
CA GLY A 237 6.34 -12.71 13.86
C GLY A 237 6.52 -13.69 15.01
N LEU A 238 6.42 -13.23 16.26
CA LEU A 238 6.48 -14.09 17.45
C LEU A 238 5.32 -15.09 17.49
N GLY A 239 4.10 -14.65 17.20
CA GLY A 239 2.93 -15.54 17.13
C GLY A 239 3.06 -16.62 16.06
N LEU A 240 3.52 -16.26 14.86
CA LEU A 240 3.78 -17.20 13.76
C LEU A 240 4.97 -18.12 14.04
N TYR A 241 6.01 -17.64 14.72
CA TYR A 241 7.13 -18.49 15.11
C TYR A 241 6.69 -19.60 16.08
N GLN A 242 5.89 -19.25 17.09
CA GLN A 242 5.31 -20.24 18.01
C GLN A 242 4.39 -21.25 17.30
N LEU A 243 3.71 -20.83 16.24
CA LEU A 243 2.92 -21.72 15.39
C LEU A 243 3.80 -22.72 14.65
N ILE A 244 4.80 -22.21 13.93
CA ILE A 244 5.73 -22.98 13.12
C ILE A 244 6.49 -23.99 13.99
N ALA A 245 6.87 -23.61 15.21
CA ALA A 245 7.63 -24.46 16.13
C ALA A 245 6.84 -25.67 16.65
N VAL A 246 5.51 -25.55 16.80
CA VAL A 246 4.65 -26.62 17.35
C VAL A 246 4.07 -27.51 16.23
N GLU A 247 4.02 -27.02 15.00
CA GLU A 247 3.42 -27.76 13.87
C GLU A 247 4.28 -28.95 13.45
N ARG A 248 3.70 -30.15 13.48
CA ARG A 248 4.41 -31.41 13.13
C ARG A 248 4.40 -31.71 11.64
N SER A 249 3.43 -31.19 10.89
CA SER A 249 3.32 -31.43 9.45
C SER A 249 4.25 -30.49 8.67
N THR A 250 5.19 -31.06 7.90
CA THR A 250 6.11 -30.31 7.04
C THR A 250 5.35 -29.43 6.05
N LEU A 251 4.27 -29.93 5.45
CA LEU A 251 3.45 -29.20 4.49
C LEU A 251 2.75 -27.97 5.10
N LYS A 252 2.18 -28.10 6.30
CA LYS A 252 1.59 -26.95 7.01
C LYS A 252 2.65 -25.96 7.46
N ARG A 253 3.83 -26.45 7.87
CA ARG A 253 4.96 -25.62 8.27
C ARG A 253 5.45 -24.74 7.11
N GLU A 254 5.60 -25.29 5.91
CA GLU A 254 5.98 -24.53 4.71
C GLU A 254 4.94 -23.46 4.33
N PHE A 255 3.65 -23.76 4.51
CA PHE A 255 2.58 -22.77 4.35
C PHE A 255 2.74 -21.59 5.31
N TYR A 256 2.88 -21.87 6.62
CA TYR A 256 3.05 -20.82 7.62
C TYR A 256 4.34 -20.02 7.43
N LEU A 257 5.42 -20.65 6.97
CA LEU A 257 6.68 -19.98 6.69
C LEU A 257 6.56 -19.03 5.49
N THR A 258 5.88 -19.46 4.43
CA THR A 258 5.61 -18.61 3.26
C THR A 258 4.65 -17.47 3.61
N PHE A 259 3.62 -17.75 4.42
CA PHE A 259 2.72 -16.73 4.96
C PHE A 259 3.48 -15.70 5.79
N ALA A 260 4.34 -16.15 6.71
CA ALA A 260 5.16 -15.28 7.55
C ALA A 260 6.08 -14.37 6.72
N LYS A 261 6.71 -14.89 5.65
CA LYS A 261 7.50 -14.09 4.72
C LYS A 261 6.67 -12.96 4.09
N GLY A 262 5.45 -13.26 3.62
CA GLY A 262 4.53 -12.26 3.07
C GLY A 262 4.17 -11.19 4.09
N CYS A 263 3.73 -11.59 5.29
CA CYS A 263 3.37 -10.67 6.38
C CYS A 263 4.54 -9.78 6.79
N LEU A 264 5.71 -10.37 7.10
CA LEU A 264 6.88 -9.62 7.54
C LEU A 264 7.36 -8.65 6.46
N LEU A 265 7.36 -9.05 5.19
CA LEU A 265 7.67 -8.15 4.07
C LEU A 265 6.71 -6.96 4.02
N TRP A 266 5.41 -7.18 4.19
CA TRP A 266 4.41 -6.11 4.15
C TRP A 266 4.56 -5.09 5.29
N PHE A 267 4.79 -5.56 6.53
CA PHE A 267 4.94 -4.66 7.68
C PHE A 267 6.32 -3.99 7.72
N LEU A 268 7.40 -4.72 7.44
CA LEU A 268 8.77 -4.22 7.59
C LEU A 268 9.30 -3.47 6.35
N CYS A 269 8.63 -3.52 5.20
CA CYS A 269 9.10 -2.79 4.02
C CYS A 269 9.22 -1.29 4.27
N HIS A 270 8.21 -0.66 4.87
CA HIS A 270 8.23 0.77 5.18
C HIS A 270 9.38 1.17 6.12
N PRO A 271 9.51 0.62 7.35
CA PRO A 271 10.59 1.00 8.25
C PRO A 271 11.98 0.68 7.69
N SER A 272 12.14 -0.45 6.98
CA SER A 272 13.44 -0.81 6.39
C SER A 272 13.85 0.16 5.28
N LEU A 273 12.92 0.56 4.42
CA LEU A 273 13.20 1.51 3.34
C LEU A 273 13.46 2.92 3.86
N VAL A 274 12.76 3.36 4.90
CA VAL A 274 13.07 4.64 5.57
C VAL A 274 14.48 4.61 6.14
N CYS A 275 14.90 3.53 6.81
CA CYS A 275 16.29 3.39 7.29
C CYS A 275 17.31 3.40 6.15
N ILE A 276 17.02 2.71 5.04
CA ILE A 276 17.90 2.68 3.85
C ILE A 276 17.97 4.05 3.18
N SER A 277 16.89 4.81 3.18
CA SER A 277 16.80 6.13 2.54
C SER A 277 17.80 7.14 3.11
N VAL A 278 18.25 6.97 4.37
CA VAL A 278 19.24 7.85 5.02
C VAL A 278 20.57 7.89 4.25
N ILE A 279 20.91 6.82 3.51
CA ILE A 279 22.12 6.73 2.69
C ILE A 279 22.01 7.64 1.44
N PHE A 280 20.80 7.91 0.97
CA PHE A 280 20.55 8.74 -0.20
C PHE A 280 20.47 10.22 0.16
N SER A 281 20.68 11.08 -0.84
CA SER A 281 20.49 12.53 -0.75
C SER A 281 19.03 12.89 -0.51
N ASP A 282 18.77 14.01 0.16
CA ASP A 282 17.43 14.43 0.60
C ASP A 282 16.37 14.41 -0.52
N TYR A 283 16.75 14.81 -1.74
CA TYR A 283 15.83 14.84 -2.89
C TYR A 283 15.47 13.46 -3.45
N HIS A 284 16.25 12.41 -3.15
CA HIS A 284 15.96 11.05 -3.57
C HIS A 284 15.25 10.22 -2.50
N ARG A 285 15.30 10.63 -1.23
CA ARG A 285 14.78 9.83 -0.11
C ARG A 285 13.31 9.49 -0.28
N ASP A 286 12.47 10.50 -0.45
CA ASP A 286 11.01 10.33 -0.53
C ASP A 286 10.64 9.46 -1.73
N LYS A 287 11.28 9.68 -2.88
CA LYS A 287 11.07 8.89 -4.09
C LYS A 287 11.46 7.41 -3.90
N VAL A 288 12.63 7.15 -3.32
CA VAL A 288 13.11 5.77 -3.07
C VAL A 288 12.20 5.05 -2.07
N VAL A 289 11.75 5.74 -1.02
CA VAL A 289 10.82 5.18 -0.04
C VAL A 289 9.48 4.86 -0.71
N THR A 290 8.86 5.80 -1.42
CA THR A 290 7.56 5.60 -2.07
C THR A 290 7.61 4.46 -3.10
N ILE A 291 8.56 4.50 -4.03
CA ILE A 291 8.72 3.44 -5.05
C ILE A 291 9.00 2.09 -4.39
N GLY A 292 9.93 2.05 -3.44
CA GLY A 292 10.30 0.81 -2.75
C GLY A 292 9.15 0.21 -1.96
N VAL A 293 8.36 1.03 -1.26
CA VAL A 293 7.23 0.56 -0.44
C VAL A 293 6.15 -0.02 -1.33
N ILE A 294 5.78 0.67 -2.41
CA ILE A 294 4.78 0.19 -3.36
C ILE A 294 5.20 -1.16 -3.97
N LEU A 295 6.47 -1.28 -4.39
CA LEU A 295 7.01 -2.51 -4.96
C LEU A 295 7.03 -3.66 -3.93
N CYS A 296 7.55 -3.42 -2.72
CA CYS A 296 7.59 -4.43 -1.67
C CYS A 296 6.18 -4.90 -1.25
N GLN A 297 5.23 -3.98 -1.16
CA GLN A 297 3.84 -4.30 -0.86
C GLN A 297 3.20 -5.10 -2.00
N ALA A 298 3.42 -4.73 -3.26
CA ALA A 298 2.95 -5.48 -4.42
C ALA A 298 3.54 -6.92 -4.45
N VAL A 299 4.83 -7.07 -4.14
CA VAL A 299 5.47 -8.40 -4.03
C VAL A 299 4.84 -9.22 -2.90
N SER A 300 4.65 -8.62 -1.72
CA SER A 300 3.97 -9.29 -0.61
C SER A 300 2.55 -9.74 -0.98
N MET A 301 1.79 -8.87 -1.67
CA MET A 301 0.46 -9.18 -2.17
C MET A 301 0.47 -10.40 -3.10
N VAL A 302 1.40 -10.43 -4.07
CA VAL A 302 1.55 -11.57 -4.99
C VAL A 302 1.91 -12.86 -4.25
N LEU A 303 2.79 -12.80 -3.24
CA LEU A 303 3.14 -13.96 -2.41
C LEU A 303 1.92 -14.52 -1.66
N LEU A 304 1.15 -13.64 -0.99
CA LEU A 304 -0.06 -14.02 -0.28
C LEU A 304 -1.11 -14.58 -1.24
N TYR A 305 -1.27 -13.96 -2.40
CA TYR A 305 -2.23 -14.37 -3.41
C TYR A 305 -1.94 -15.77 -3.96
N ARG A 306 -0.69 -16.03 -4.34
CA ARG A 306 -0.24 -17.36 -4.77
C ARG A 306 -0.43 -18.40 -3.68
N LEU A 307 -0.15 -18.04 -2.43
CA LEU A 307 -0.30 -18.92 -1.28
C LEU A 307 -1.76 -19.35 -1.05
N PHE A 308 -2.70 -18.42 -1.11
CA PHE A 308 -4.12 -18.74 -0.91
C PHE A 308 -4.75 -19.46 -2.10
N LEU A 309 -4.33 -19.14 -3.34
CA LEU A 309 -4.80 -19.84 -4.53
C LEU A 309 -4.33 -21.30 -4.58
N SER A 310 -3.05 -21.56 -4.35
CA SER A 310 -2.48 -22.92 -4.43
C SER A 310 -3.12 -23.87 -3.41
N HIS A 311 -3.34 -23.38 -2.19
CA HIS A 311 -3.98 -24.18 -1.15
C HIS A 311 -5.48 -24.35 -1.36
N SER A 312 -6.20 -23.35 -1.91
CA SER A 312 -7.61 -23.51 -2.27
C SER A 312 -7.81 -24.68 -3.24
N LEU A 313 -6.93 -24.82 -4.24
CA LEU A 313 -6.95 -25.93 -5.20
C LEU A 313 -6.62 -27.28 -4.53
N TYR A 314 -5.63 -27.31 -3.62
CA TYR A 314 -5.29 -28.52 -2.88
C TYR A 314 -6.48 -29.06 -2.05
N TRP A 315 -7.24 -28.16 -1.41
CA TRP A 315 -8.42 -28.54 -0.64
C TRP A 315 -9.57 -29.03 -1.52
N GLU A 316 -9.73 -28.48 -2.73
CA GLU A 316 -10.68 -28.97 -3.74
C GLU A 316 -10.32 -30.40 -4.18
N VAL A 317 -9.03 -30.67 -4.46
CA VAL A 317 -8.59 -32.02 -4.85
C VAL A 317 -8.70 -33.01 -3.69
N SER A 318 -8.38 -32.57 -2.47
CA SER A 318 -8.47 -33.40 -1.27
C SER A 318 -9.91 -33.74 -0.91
N SER A 319 -10.85 -32.79 -1.02
CA SER A 319 -12.27 -33.05 -0.77
C SER A 319 -12.86 -33.99 -1.82
N LEU A 320 -12.50 -33.83 -3.10
CA LEU A 320 -12.89 -34.75 -4.18
C LEU A 320 -12.35 -36.17 -3.94
N SER A 321 -11.10 -36.31 -3.48
CA SER A 321 -10.51 -37.63 -3.17
C SER A 321 -11.21 -38.35 -2.01
N SER A 322 -11.73 -37.59 -1.03
CA SER A 322 -12.44 -38.14 0.14
C SER A 322 -13.84 -38.67 -0.19
N VAL A 323 -14.44 -38.23 -1.29
CA VAL A 323 -15.75 -38.72 -1.78
C VAL A 323 -15.60 -40.05 -2.54
N THR A 324 -14.42 -40.35 -3.09
CA THR A 324 -14.12 -41.59 -3.81
C THR A 324 -13.68 -42.77 -2.94
N LEU A 325 -13.59 -42.62 -1.60
CA LEU A 325 -13.38 -43.79 -0.74
C LEU A 325 -14.67 -44.61 -0.72
N PRO A 326 -14.69 -45.85 -1.28
CA PRO A 326 -15.86 -46.68 -1.19
C PRO A 326 -16.07 -46.99 0.29
N LEU A 327 -17.16 -46.47 0.85
CA LEU A 327 -17.68 -46.93 2.12
C LEU A 327 -17.84 -48.44 1.99
N THR A 328 -16.98 -49.20 2.67
CA THR A 328 -17.16 -50.64 2.85
C THR A 328 -18.54 -50.84 3.45
N VAL A 329 -19.49 -51.24 2.61
CA VAL A 329 -20.84 -51.61 3.02
C VAL A 329 -20.68 -52.70 4.08
N ALA A 330 -21.02 -52.39 5.32
CA ALA A 330 -21.01 -53.38 6.39
C ALA A 330 -21.92 -54.53 5.96
N SER A 331 -21.31 -55.70 5.72
CA SER A 331 -22.00 -56.95 5.39
C SER A 331 -23.05 -57.23 6.47
N VAL A 332 -24.32 -57.08 6.11
CA VAL A 332 -25.47 -57.47 6.93
C VAL A 332 -25.36 -58.96 7.23
N HIS A 333 -24.91 -59.29 8.44
CA HIS A 333 -24.89 -60.65 8.95
C HIS A 333 -26.34 -61.05 9.26
N LYS A 334 -26.92 -61.86 8.38
CA LYS A 334 -28.31 -62.33 8.46
C LYS A 334 -28.40 -63.42 9.53
N SER A 335 -28.83 -63.05 10.73
CA SER A 335 -29.13 -63.99 11.83
C SER A 335 -30.22 -64.96 11.39
N ARG A 336 -29.92 -66.27 11.40
CA ARG A 336 -30.89 -67.36 11.23
C ARG A 336 -31.79 -67.44 12.48
N PRO A 337 -33.09 -67.72 12.33
CA PRO A 337 -33.93 -68.10 13.46
C PRO A 337 -33.70 -69.57 13.80
N HIS A 338 -33.51 -69.85 15.09
CA HIS A 338 -33.58 -71.20 15.66
C HIS A 338 -35.04 -71.65 15.70
N PHE A 339 -35.29 -72.87 15.21
CA PHE A 339 -36.40 -73.73 15.64
C PHE A 339 -35.81 -74.87 16.46
#